data_AF-A0A2P4SN84-F1
#
_entry.id   AF-A0A2P4SN84-F1
#
_cell.length_a   1.000
_cell.length_b   1.000
_cell.length_c   1.000
_cell.angle_alpha   90.00
_cell.angle_beta   90.00
_cell.angle_gamma   90.00
#
_symmetry.space_group_name_H-M   'P 1'
#
loop_
_entity.id
_entity.type
_entity.pdbx_description
1 polymer ?
#
loop_
_entity_poly.entity_id
_entity_poly.type
_entity_poly.pdbx_seq_one_letter_code
_entity_poly.pdbx_strand_id
1 'polypeptide(L)'
;MRKPGPQKAIDWKDGKKHKYGRPPESPSQYQGHFTWEKYLKETCAVPAPAHCFKQSYTPPANEFKINMKLEAQDPRNTTSTCIATVVGLTGARLRLRLDGSDNKNDFWRLVDSAEIQPIGNCEKNGGMLQPPLGFRLNASSWPMFLLKTLNGAEMAPIRIFHKEPPSPSQNFFKTGMKLEAVDRKNPHFICPATIGEVRGSEVLITFDGWRGAFDYWCRYDSRDIFPVGWCSLTGDNLQPPGTKGKAASLPSTLHLRIQLGNHEHYQFYAVGLLLFALLVVIPACLVP
;
A
#
# COMPACT_ATOMS: atom_id res chain seq x y z
N MET A 1 -2.01 -56.72 -24.83
CA MET A 1 -3.30 -56.16 -24.36
C MET A 1 -3.88 -57.08 -23.29
N ARG A 2 -3.89 -56.65 -22.02
CA ARG A 2 -4.55 -57.32 -20.90
C ARG A 2 -5.48 -56.32 -20.24
N LYS A 3 -6.79 -56.61 -20.20
CA LYS A 3 -7.81 -55.78 -19.57
C LYS A 3 -7.71 -55.89 -18.04
N PRO A 4 -7.77 -54.79 -17.27
CA PRO A 4 -7.94 -54.87 -15.82
C PRO A 4 -9.42 -55.09 -15.43
N GLY A 5 -9.64 -55.89 -14.39
CA GLY A 5 -10.97 -56.20 -13.81
C GLY A 5 -11.54 -55.07 -12.92
N PRO A 6 -12.76 -55.25 -12.38
CA PRO A 6 -13.53 -54.17 -11.76
C PRO A 6 -12.99 -53.83 -10.37
N GLN A 7 -12.64 -52.57 -10.14
CA GLN A 7 -12.31 -52.05 -8.81
C GLN A 7 -13.60 -51.65 -8.08
N LYS A 8 -13.77 -52.20 -6.86
CA LYS A 8 -14.85 -51.87 -5.93
C LYS A 8 -14.70 -50.41 -5.46
N ALA A 9 -15.80 -49.68 -5.51
CA ALA A 9 -15.92 -48.36 -4.89
C ALA A 9 -15.80 -48.49 -3.37
N ILE A 10 -14.92 -47.67 -2.78
CA ILE A 10 -14.75 -47.55 -1.33
C ILE A 10 -15.34 -46.18 -0.96
N ASP A 11 -16.48 -46.21 -0.27
CA ASP A 11 -17.13 -45.04 0.31
C ASP A 11 -16.37 -44.62 1.57
N TRP A 12 -15.98 -43.34 1.65
CA TRP A 12 -15.42 -42.74 2.86
C TRP A 12 -16.13 -41.41 3.13
N LYS A 13 -17.18 -41.50 3.95
CA LYS A 13 -17.61 -40.38 4.80
C LYS A 13 -16.74 -40.35 6.05
N ASP A 14 -16.02 -39.26 6.25
CA ASP A 14 -16.03 -38.57 7.55
C ASP A 14 -15.30 -37.22 7.47
N GLY A 15 -16.04 -36.15 7.77
CA GLY A 15 -15.54 -34.78 7.80
C GLY A 15 -14.94 -34.44 9.15
N LYS A 16 -13.66 -34.06 9.17
CA LYS A 16 -13.09 -33.20 10.23
C LYS A 16 -12.43 -31.99 9.58
N LYS A 17 -13.19 -30.91 9.44
CA LYS A 17 -12.67 -29.58 9.11
C LYS A 17 -11.78 -29.10 10.26
N HIS A 18 -10.47 -29.10 10.06
CA HIS A 18 -9.55 -28.31 10.90
C HIS A 18 -9.83 -26.82 10.64
N LYS A 19 -10.46 -26.16 11.62
CA LYS A 19 -10.62 -24.71 11.64
C LYS A 19 -9.27 -24.10 12.00
N TYR A 20 -8.55 -23.56 11.01
CA TYR A 20 -7.49 -22.60 11.28
C TYR A 20 -8.16 -21.35 11.86
N GLY A 21 -7.94 -21.11 13.15
CA GLY A 21 -8.46 -19.95 13.85
C GLY A 21 -7.94 -18.66 13.22
N ARG A 22 -8.86 -17.73 12.95
CA ARG A 22 -8.56 -16.33 12.63
C ARG A 22 -7.66 -15.77 13.74
N PRO A 23 -6.51 -15.14 13.44
CA PRO A 23 -5.76 -14.39 14.45
C PRO A 23 -6.68 -13.32 15.04
N PRO A 24 -6.62 -13.01 16.35
CA PRO A 24 -7.51 -12.03 16.95
C PRO A 24 -7.34 -10.68 16.24
N GLU A 25 -8.38 -10.25 15.53
CA GLU A 25 -8.50 -8.89 15.00
C GLU A 25 -8.47 -7.95 16.20
N SER A 26 -7.38 -7.20 16.34
CA SER A 26 -7.33 -6.06 17.23
C SER A 26 -8.45 -5.10 16.82
N PRO A 27 -9.30 -4.62 17.75
CA PRO A 27 -10.42 -3.77 17.39
C PRO A 27 -9.91 -2.48 16.75
N SER A 28 -10.29 -2.26 15.48
CA SER A 28 -10.08 -1.00 14.79
C SER A 28 -10.80 0.11 15.55
N GLN A 29 -10.05 1.00 16.20
CA GLN A 29 -10.64 2.16 16.89
C GLN A 29 -11.23 3.21 15.92
N TYR A 30 -11.06 3.03 14.60
CA TYR A 30 -11.98 3.63 13.64
C TYR A 30 -13.30 2.87 13.70
N GLN A 31 -14.18 3.28 14.62
CA GLN A 31 -15.57 2.80 14.71
C GLN A 31 -16.46 3.30 13.54
N GLY A 32 -15.85 3.62 12.39
CA GLY A 32 -16.50 4.10 11.17
C GLY A 32 -15.52 4.10 9.98
N HIS A 33 -16.05 4.22 8.76
CA HIS A 33 -15.26 4.31 7.53
C HIS A 33 -14.27 5.48 7.58
N PHE A 34 -13.02 5.26 7.17
CA PHE A 34 -12.01 6.33 7.11
C PHE A 34 -12.44 7.41 6.12
N THR A 35 -12.33 8.69 6.50
CA THR A 35 -12.49 9.82 5.59
C THR A 35 -11.40 10.85 5.83
N TRP A 36 -10.85 11.38 4.75
CA TRP A 36 -9.79 12.38 4.81
C TRP A 36 -10.22 13.66 5.52
N GLU A 37 -11.45 14.12 5.28
CA GLU A 37 -11.99 15.33 5.91
C GLU A 37 -11.96 15.23 7.45
N LYS A 38 -12.53 14.14 7.99
CA LYS A 38 -12.53 13.90 9.43
C LYS A 38 -11.10 13.75 9.96
N TYR A 39 -10.27 13.00 9.23
CA TYR A 39 -8.90 12.72 9.66
C TYR A 39 -8.02 13.97 9.71
N LEU A 40 -8.10 14.84 8.70
CA LEU A 40 -7.38 16.12 8.67
C LEU A 40 -7.82 17.03 9.82
N LYS A 41 -9.12 17.08 10.11
CA LYS A 41 -9.67 17.85 11.23
C LYS A 41 -9.19 17.31 12.59
N GLU A 42 -9.22 16.00 12.80
CA GLU A 42 -8.78 15.37 14.05
C GLU A 42 -7.27 15.48 14.29
N THR A 43 -6.48 15.52 13.22
CA THR A 43 -5.01 15.63 13.30
C THR A 43 -4.50 17.05 13.19
N CYS A 44 -5.39 18.04 13.02
CA CYS A 44 -5.04 19.44 12.75
C CYS A 44 -4.00 19.59 11.63
N ALA A 45 -4.09 18.75 10.60
CA ALA A 45 -3.12 18.68 9.52
C ALA A 45 -3.72 19.20 8.21
N VAL A 46 -2.84 19.55 7.28
CA VAL A 46 -3.21 20.04 5.95
C VAL A 46 -2.78 19.04 4.88
N PRO A 47 -3.59 18.82 3.83
CA PRO A 47 -3.17 18.01 2.69
C PRO A 47 -2.10 18.77 1.88
N ALA A 48 -1.15 18.05 1.31
CA ALA A 48 -0.26 18.60 0.31
C ALA A 48 -1.09 19.03 -0.93
N PRO A 49 -0.91 20.26 -1.44
CA PRO A 49 -1.60 20.71 -2.64
C PRO A 49 -1.31 19.82 -3.86
N ALA A 50 -2.29 19.65 -4.76
CA ALA A 50 -2.14 18.79 -5.93
C ALA A 50 -0.98 19.18 -6.87
N HIS A 51 -0.58 20.47 -6.91
CA HIS A 51 0.58 20.92 -7.70
C HIS A 51 1.94 20.44 -7.16
N CYS A 52 1.99 19.85 -5.96
CA CYS A 52 3.21 19.23 -5.43
C CYS A 52 3.54 17.90 -6.12
N PHE A 53 2.58 17.29 -6.83
CA PHE A 53 2.68 15.92 -7.31
C PHE A 53 2.86 15.86 -8.83
N LYS A 54 3.64 14.88 -9.28
CA LYS A 54 3.66 14.46 -10.70
C LYS A 54 2.47 13.52 -10.97
N GLN A 55 1.26 14.05 -10.82
CA GLN A 55 0.01 13.35 -11.08
C GLN A 55 -0.95 14.28 -11.86
N SER A 56 -1.76 13.71 -12.74
CA SER A 56 -2.75 14.46 -13.51
C SER A 56 -3.88 14.93 -12.59
N TYR A 57 -4.30 16.21 -12.66
CA TYR A 57 -5.44 16.71 -11.86
C TYR A 57 -6.73 15.92 -12.09
N THR A 58 -6.94 15.50 -13.34
CA THR A 58 -7.95 14.52 -13.71
C THR A 58 -7.24 13.17 -13.88
N PRO A 59 -7.51 12.18 -13.02
CA PRO A 59 -6.84 10.88 -13.14
C PRO A 59 -7.09 10.23 -14.50
N PRO A 60 -6.10 9.52 -15.07
CA PRO A 60 -6.26 8.84 -16.35
C PRO A 60 -7.25 7.68 -16.24
N ALA A 61 -8.05 7.46 -17.29
CA ALA A 61 -8.95 6.32 -17.37
C ALA A 61 -8.15 5.02 -17.49
N ASN A 62 -8.62 3.95 -16.85
CA ASN A 62 -7.98 2.64 -16.96
C ASN A 62 -8.80 1.72 -17.88
N GLU A 63 -8.35 1.59 -19.13
CA GLU A 63 -9.01 0.75 -20.16
C GLU A 63 -8.30 -0.59 -20.39
N PHE A 64 -7.28 -0.92 -19.59
CA PHE A 64 -6.59 -2.20 -19.66
C PHE A 64 -7.48 -3.34 -19.17
N LYS A 65 -7.22 -4.55 -19.69
CA LYS A 65 -7.86 -5.79 -19.24
C LYS A 65 -6.83 -6.78 -18.74
N ILE A 66 -7.24 -7.62 -17.79
CA ILE A 66 -6.44 -8.77 -17.35
C ILE A 66 -6.13 -9.64 -18.57
N ASN A 67 -4.91 -10.18 -18.61
CA ASN A 67 -4.28 -10.93 -19.70
C ASN A 67 -3.74 -10.12 -20.88
N MET A 68 -3.99 -8.80 -20.95
CA MET A 68 -3.30 -7.96 -21.93
C MET A 68 -1.79 -7.97 -21.70
N LYS A 69 -1.01 -8.01 -22.79
CA LYS A 69 0.45 -7.93 -22.76
C LYS A 69 0.96 -6.56 -23.17
N LEU A 70 2.04 -6.13 -22.54
CA LEU A 70 2.72 -4.86 -22.78
C LEU A 70 4.23 -5.01 -22.55
N GLU A 71 4.99 -3.98 -22.90
CA GLU A 71 6.41 -3.84 -22.54
C GLU A 71 6.54 -3.08 -21.23
N ALA A 72 7.40 -3.54 -20.33
CA ALA A 72 7.69 -2.86 -19.07
C ALA A 72 9.17 -2.97 -18.71
N GLN A 73 9.71 -1.96 -18.04
CA GLN A 73 11.03 -2.05 -17.41
C GLN A 73 10.99 -3.06 -16.24
N ASP A 74 11.95 -3.98 -16.14
CA ASP A 74 12.04 -4.91 -15.00
C ASP A 74 12.39 -4.11 -13.73
N PRO A 75 11.54 -4.10 -12.68
CA PRO A 75 11.84 -3.35 -11.46
C PRO A 75 13.12 -3.80 -10.73
N ARG A 76 13.62 -5.00 -11.02
CA ARG A 76 14.85 -5.56 -10.45
C ARG A 76 16.06 -5.34 -11.37
N ASN A 77 15.83 -4.92 -12.61
CA ASN A 77 16.86 -4.51 -13.56
C ASN A 77 16.27 -3.47 -14.53
N THR A 78 16.32 -2.20 -14.15
CA THR A 78 15.66 -1.09 -14.88
C THR A 78 16.27 -0.82 -16.26
N THR A 79 17.40 -1.44 -16.60
CA THR A 79 17.99 -1.40 -17.95
C THR A 79 17.31 -2.35 -18.93
N SER A 80 16.55 -3.34 -18.43
CA SER A 80 15.86 -4.35 -19.23
C SER A 80 14.41 -3.96 -19.49
N THR A 81 14.01 -3.91 -20.76
CA THR A 81 12.60 -3.93 -21.16
C THR A 81 12.16 -5.36 -21.40
N CYS A 82 11.11 -5.80 -20.73
CA CYS A 82 10.58 -7.16 -20.76
C CYS A 82 9.10 -7.16 -21.20
N ILE A 83 8.61 -8.34 -21.63
CA ILE A 83 7.16 -8.54 -21.78
C ILE A 83 6.54 -8.73 -20.39
N ALA A 84 5.46 -8.01 -20.14
CA ALA A 84 4.64 -8.13 -18.95
C ALA A 84 3.18 -8.39 -19.31
N THR A 85 2.50 -9.14 -18.44
CA THR A 85 1.06 -9.40 -18.51
C THR A 85 0.35 -8.68 -17.38
N VAL A 86 -0.80 -8.07 -17.68
CA VAL A 86 -1.73 -7.53 -16.67
C VAL A 86 -2.38 -8.68 -15.91
N VAL A 87 -2.05 -8.82 -14.63
CA VAL A 87 -2.58 -9.89 -13.75
C VAL A 87 -3.60 -9.36 -12.74
N GLY A 88 -3.84 -8.05 -12.71
CA GLY A 88 -4.82 -7.41 -11.85
C GLY A 88 -4.92 -5.92 -12.13
N LEU A 89 -6.00 -5.30 -11.65
CA LEU A 89 -6.32 -3.88 -11.84
C LEU A 89 -6.83 -3.31 -10.52
N THR A 90 -6.45 -2.08 -10.20
CA THR A 90 -7.07 -1.32 -9.10
C THR A 90 -6.93 0.17 -9.41
N GLY A 91 -8.04 0.91 -9.39
CA GLY A 91 -8.11 2.28 -9.88
C GLY A 91 -7.34 2.52 -11.18
N ALA A 92 -6.41 3.49 -11.15
CA ALA A 92 -5.54 3.84 -12.28
C ALA A 92 -4.26 2.99 -12.40
N ARG A 93 -4.12 1.93 -11.59
CA ARG A 93 -2.92 1.08 -11.52
C ARG A 93 -3.15 -0.32 -12.09
N LEU A 94 -2.11 -0.82 -12.74
CA LEU A 94 -1.98 -2.17 -13.29
C LEU A 94 -1.10 -3.00 -12.37
N ARG A 95 -1.54 -4.19 -12.00
CA ARG A 95 -0.67 -5.22 -11.43
C ARG A 95 -0.07 -6.01 -12.58
N LEU A 96 1.25 -5.99 -12.69
CA LEU A 96 2.01 -6.56 -13.78
C LEU A 96 2.87 -7.73 -13.30
N ARG A 97 2.99 -8.74 -14.16
CA ARG A 97 3.93 -9.85 -13.99
C ARG A 97 4.76 -9.99 -15.26
N LEU A 98 6.08 -10.11 -15.12
CA LEU A 98 6.95 -10.36 -16.26
C LEU A 98 6.78 -11.79 -16.76
N ASP A 99 6.58 -11.94 -18.07
CA ASP A 99 6.37 -13.24 -18.67
C ASP A 99 7.63 -14.10 -18.56
N GLY A 100 7.45 -15.32 -18.04
CA GLY A 100 8.55 -16.27 -17.81
C GLY A 100 9.22 -16.15 -16.43
N SER A 101 8.81 -15.18 -15.60
CA SER A 101 9.23 -15.10 -14.20
C SER A 101 8.28 -15.81 -13.22
N ASP A 102 8.53 -15.66 -11.92
CA ASP A 102 7.61 -16.11 -10.87
C ASP A 102 6.45 -15.15 -10.60
N ASN A 103 5.57 -15.54 -9.65
CA ASN A 103 4.42 -14.77 -9.18
C ASN A 103 4.64 -14.05 -7.84
N LYS A 104 5.88 -14.02 -7.35
CA LYS A 104 6.26 -13.40 -6.07
C LYS A 104 6.76 -11.96 -6.25
N ASN A 105 7.11 -11.59 -7.49
CA ASN A 105 7.66 -10.28 -7.86
C ASN A 105 6.70 -9.49 -8.78
N ASP A 106 5.39 -9.63 -8.58
CA ASP A 106 4.44 -8.76 -9.26
C ASP A 106 4.67 -7.30 -8.83
N PHE A 107 4.48 -6.37 -9.74
CA PHE A 107 4.70 -4.95 -9.49
C PHE A 107 3.54 -4.11 -10.00
N TRP A 108 3.43 -2.88 -9.52
CA TRP A 108 2.33 -1.97 -9.88
C TRP A 108 2.83 -0.79 -10.69
N ARG A 109 2.09 -0.41 -11.72
CA ARG A 109 2.35 0.79 -12.53
C ARG A 109 1.05 1.52 -12.84
N LEU A 110 1.09 2.85 -12.83
CA LEU A 110 -0.02 3.64 -13.35
C LEU A 110 -0.12 3.47 -14.87
N VAL A 111 -1.33 3.63 -15.42
CA VAL A 111 -1.59 3.58 -16.87
C VAL A 111 -0.90 4.68 -17.68
N ASP A 112 -0.44 5.74 -17.01
CA ASP A 112 0.33 6.86 -17.55
C ASP A 112 1.81 6.82 -17.11
N SER A 113 2.30 5.66 -16.66
CA SER A 113 3.71 5.49 -16.33
C SER A 113 4.57 5.45 -17.59
N ALA A 114 5.66 6.22 -17.61
CA ALA A 114 6.64 6.16 -18.69
C ALA A 114 7.42 4.83 -18.73
N GLU A 115 7.29 3.98 -17.70
CA GLU A 115 7.97 2.69 -17.60
C GLU A 115 7.19 1.52 -18.23
N ILE A 116 5.97 1.78 -18.73
CA ILE A 116 5.19 0.82 -19.53
C ILE A 116 4.95 1.35 -20.95
N GLN A 117 5.01 0.47 -21.94
CA GLN A 117 4.83 0.81 -23.36
C GLN A 117 4.05 -0.28 -24.10
N PRO A 118 3.38 0.04 -25.22
CA PRO A 118 2.81 -0.98 -26.09
C PRO A 118 3.91 -1.86 -26.70
N ILE A 119 3.56 -3.13 -27.00
CA ILE A 119 4.47 -4.06 -27.69
C ILE A 119 4.88 -3.50 -29.05
N GLY A 120 6.18 -3.60 -29.34
CA GLY A 120 6.85 -3.05 -30.53
C GLY A 120 7.54 -1.71 -30.28
N ASN A 121 7.37 -1.09 -29.11
CA ASN A 121 8.02 0.18 -28.81
C ASN A 121 9.55 0.02 -28.62
N CYS A 122 9.98 -1.03 -27.93
CA CYS A 122 11.40 -1.33 -27.71
C CYS A 122 12.14 -1.47 -29.06
N GLU A 123 11.60 -2.29 -29.96
CA GLU A 123 12.15 -2.51 -31.31
C GLU A 123 12.15 -1.22 -32.14
N LYS A 124 11.04 -0.46 -32.13
CA LYS A 124 10.91 0.81 -32.86
C LYS A 124 12.00 1.83 -32.46
N ASN A 125 12.46 1.78 -31.22
CA ASN A 125 13.50 2.67 -30.70
C ASN A 125 14.92 2.06 -30.78
N GLY A 126 15.10 0.99 -31.55
CA GLY A 126 16.40 0.32 -31.74
C GLY A 126 16.85 -0.56 -30.59
N GLY A 127 15.95 -0.84 -29.64
CA GLY A 127 16.19 -1.74 -28.51
C GLY A 127 15.85 -3.20 -28.82
N MET A 128 16.19 -4.08 -27.88
CA MET A 128 15.83 -5.49 -27.92
C MET A 128 15.25 -5.92 -26.57
N LEU A 129 14.11 -6.59 -26.60
CA LEU A 129 13.48 -7.13 -25.40
C LEU A 129 14.41 -8.14 -24.70
N GLN A 130 14.53 -7.98 -23.39
CA GLN A 130 15.38 -8.79 -22.53
C GLN A 130 14.55 -9.81 -21.74
N PRO A 131 15.11 -10.98 -21.41
CA PRO A 131 14.49 -11.86 -20.42
C PRO A 131 14.44 -11.14 -19.05
N PRO A 132 13.39 -11.37 -18.25
CA PRO A 132 13.34 -10.81 -16.91
C PRO A 132 14.46 -11.39 -16.03
N LEU A 133 14.91 -10.65 -15.01
CA LEU A 133 15.99 -11.09 -14.12
C LEU A 133 15.69 -12.44 -13.45
N GLY A 134 14.42 -12.71 -13.18
CA GLY A 134 13.92 -13.98 -12.64
C GLY A 134 13.40 -14.97 -13.68
N PHE A 135 13.91 -14.93 -14.92
CA PHE A 135 13.51 -15.84 -15.98
C PHE A 135 13.81 -17.29 -15.59
N ARG A 136 12.80 -18.16 -15.67
CA ARG A 136 12.86 -19.54 -15.15
C ARG A 136 13.51 -20.54 -16.10
N LEU A 137 13.73 -20.16 -17.35
CA LEU A 137 14.40 -20.99 -18.36
C LEU A 137 15.83 -20.49 -18.59
N ASN A 138 16.62 -21.26 -19.33
CA ASN A 138 17.96 -20.82 -19.73
C ASN A 138 17.88 -19.65 -20.73
N ALA A 139 18.93 -18.83 -20.78
CA ALA A 139 18.99 -17.65 -21.65
C ALA A 139 18.80 -17.99 -23.14
N SER A 140 19.33 -19.13 -23.59
CA SER A 140 19.17 -19.62 -24.97
C SER A 140 17.72 -19.90 -25.37
N SER A 141 16.82 -20.12 -24.41
CA SER A 141 15.39 -20.35 -24.67
C SER A 141 14.60 -19.04 -24.87
N TRP A 142 15.19 -17.88 -24.57
CA TRP A 142 14.50 -16.59 -24.62
C TRP A 142 13.85 -16.26 -25.99
N PRO A 143 14.55 -16.42 -27.14
CA PRO A 143 13.94 -16.07 -28.44
C PRO A 143 12.69 -16.89 -28.75
N MET A 144 12.74 -18.21 -28.51
CA MET A 144 11.60 -19.11 -28.71
C MET A 144 10.50 -18.87 -27.68
N PHE A 145 10.86 -18.56 -26.44
CA PHE A 145 9.91 -18.19 -25.40
C PHE A 145 9.14 -16.94 -25.78
N LEU A 146 9.83 -15.89 -26.24
CA LEU A 146 9.22 -14.62 -26.66
C LEU A 146 8.24 -14.85 -27.82
N LEU A 147 8.67 -15.55 -28.87
CA LEU A 147 7.83 -15.87 -30.02
C LEU A 147 6.55 -16.62 -29.59
N LYS A 148 6.70 -17.65 -28.74
CA LYS A 148 5.55 -18.43 -28.26
C LYS A 148 4.61 -17.61 -27.37
N THR A 149 5.17 -16.74 -26.52
CA THR A 149 4.41 -15.89 -25.60
C THR A 149 3.59 -14.84 -26.34
N LEU A 150 4.10 -14.30 -27.44
CA LEU A 150 3.41 -13.27 -28.22
C LEU A 150 2.46 -13.85 -29.28
N ASN A 151 2.65 -15.09 -29.71
CA ASN A 151 1.78 -15.73 -30.69
C ASN A 151 0.34 -15.90 -30.15
N GLY A 152 -0.63 -15.23 -30.78
CA GLY A 152 -2.04 -15.26 -30.39
C GLY A 152 -2.36 -14.50 -29.09
N ALA A 153 -1.40 -13.72 -28.56
CA ALA A 153 -1.62 -12.95 -27.34
C ALA A 153 -2.47 -11.69 -27.59
N GLU A 154 -3.29 -11.33 -26.60
CA GLU A 154 -3.98 -10.05 -26.59
C GLU A 154 -2.98 -8.94 -26.19
N MET A 155 -2.59 -8.11 -27.15
CA MET A 155 -1.69 -6.99 -26.90
C MET A 155 -2.50 -5.76 -26.45
N ALA A 156 -2.03 -5.05 -25.43
CA ALA A 156 -2.63 -3.79 -25.02
C ALA A 156 -2.54 -2.78 -26.18
N PRO A 157 -3.67 -2.20 -26.65
CA PRO A 157 -3.64 -1.29 -27.79
C PRO A 157 -2.94 0.02 -27.44
N ILE A 158 -2.20 0.61 -28.39
CA ILE A 158 -1.42 1.84 -28.17
C ILE A 158 -2.27 2.98 -27.57
N ARG A 159 -3.55 3.09 -27.98
CA ARG A 159 -4.44 4.18 -27.56
C ARG A 159 -4.79 4.23 -26.06
N ILE A 160 -4.61 3.12 -25.33
CA ILE A 160 -4.95 3.06 -23.89
C ILE A 160 -3.74 3.36 -22.98
N PHE A 161 -2.56 3.64 -23.57
CA PHE A 161 -1.41 4.15 -22.84
C PHE A 161 -1.50 5.67 -22.76
N HIS A 162 -1.48 6.19 -21.54
CA HIS A 162 -1.62 7.62 -21.31
C HIS A 162 -0.25 8.31 -21.24
N LYS A 163 -0.21 9.59 -21.63
CA LYS A 163 0.98 10.42 -21.51
C LYS A 163 1.24 10.73 -20.03
N GLU A 164 2.50 10.59 -19.61
CA GLU A 164 2.91 10.94 -18.25
C GLU A 164 2.66 12.44 -17.94
N PRO A 165 2.11 12.78 -16.75
CA PRO A 165 1.90 14.17 -16.34
C PRO A 165 3.22 14.96 -16.23
N PRO A 166 3.16 16.29 -16.43
CA PRO A 166 4.33 17.15 -16.24
C PRO A 166 4.82 17.09 -14.78
N SER A 167 6.13 17.13 -14.61
CA SER A 167 6.73 17.20 -13.26
C SER A 167 6.56 18.61 -12.69
N PRO A 168 6.35 18.76 -11.37
CA PRO A 168 6.41 20.07 -10.73
C PRO A 168 7.78 20.73 -10.96
N SER A 169 7.80 22.05 -11.14
CA SER A 169 9.03 22.80 -11.45
C SER A 169 10.08 22.75 -10.35
N GLN A 170 9.66 22.50 -9.12
CA GLN A 170 10.51 22.35 -7.94
C GLN A 170 9.76 21.57 -6.85
N ASN A 171 10.45 21.29 -5.74
CA ASN A 171 9.85 20.64 -4.59
C ASN A 171 8.98 21.61 -3.78
N PHE A 172 7.65 21.45 -3.87
CA PHE A 172 6.67 22.28 -3.15
C PHE A 172 6.22 21.70 -1.80
N PHE A 173 6.63 20.47 -1.46
CA PHE A 173 6.25 19.84 -0.21
C PHE A 173 6.81 20.57 1.01
N LYS A 174 6.07 20.49 2.12
CA LYS A 174 6.48 20.97 3.44
C LYS A 174 6.28 19.87 4.47
N THR A 175 7.18 19.79 5.44
CA THR A 175 7.05 18.90 6.59
C THR A 175 5.69 19.05 7.25
N GLY A 176 5.06 17.93 7.59
CA GLY A 176 3.73 17.85 8.21
C GLY A 176 2.55 17.80 7.23
N MET A 177 2.76 18.05 5.93
CA MET A 177 1.70 17.87 4.93
C MET A 177 1.30 16.40 4.81
N LYS A 178 -0.01 16.14 4.66
CA LYS A 178 -0.56 14.80 4.44
C LYS A 178 -0.75 14.48 2.97
N LEU A 179 -0.58 13.21 2.63
CA LEU A 179 -0.71 12.68 1.29
C LEU A 179 -1.13 11.20 1.32
N GLU A 180 -1.34 10.63 0.14
CA GLU A 180 -1.48 9.20 -0.09
C GLU A 180 -0.16 8.66 -0.67
N ALA A 181 0.35 7.54 -0.17
CA ALA A 181 1.62 6.97 -0.66
C ALA A 181 1.56 5.44 -0.77
N VAL A 182 2.23 4.89 -1.78
CA VAL A 182 2.41 3.43 -1.93
C VAL A 182 3.34 2.93 -0.82
N ASP A 183 2.94 1.87 -0.13
CA ASP A 183 3.84 1.11 0.75
C ASP A 183 4.80 0.29 -0.14
N ARG A 184 6.07 0.71 -0.23
CA ARG A 184 7.08 0.01 -1.06
C ARG A 184 7.35 -1.42 -0.62
N LYS A 185 7.06 -1.79 0.64
CA LYS A 185 7.16 -3.18 1.11
C LYS A 185 5.94 -4.00 0.72
N ASN A 186 4.79 -3.35 0.54
CA ASN A 186 3.54 -3.97 0.12
C ASN A 186 2.87 -3.13 -1.00
N PRO A 187 3.41 -3.11 -2.24
CA PRO A 187 3.02 -2.12 -3.27
C PRO A 187 1.56 -2.18 -3.73
N HIS A 188 0.83 -3.21 -3.30
CA HIS A 188 -0.62 -3.28 -3.44
C HIS A 188 -1.32 -2.14 -2.68
N PHE A 189 -0.81 -1.75 -1.51
CA PHE A 189 -1.45 -0.77 -0.64
C PHE A 189 -1.00 0.65 -0.94
N ILE A 190 -1.99 1.55 -1.00
CA ILE A 190 -1.80 2.98 -0.83
C ILE A 190 -2.33 3.34 0.56
N CYS A 191 -1.58 4.14 1.31
CA CYS A 191 -1.86 4.46 2.70
C CYS A 191 -1.79 5.98 2.94
N PRO A 192 -2.52 6.51 3.93
CA PRO A 192 -2.28 7.83 4.49
C PRO A 192 -0.85 7.95 5.00
N ALA A 193 -0.18 9.01 4.53
CA ALA A 193 1.19 9.31 4.86
C ALA A 193 1.35 10.80 5.18
N THR A 194 2.46 11.13 5.85
CA THR A 194 2.86 12.48 6.18
C THR A 194 4.27 12.74 5.63
N ILE A 195 4.53 13.95 5.15
CA ILE A 195 5.89 14.39 4.84
C ILE A 195 6.65 14.57 6.16
N GLY A 196 7.55 13.65 6.48
CA GLY A 196 8.36 13.71 7.71
C GLY A 196 9.48 14.74 7.63
N GLU A 197 10.09 14.89 6.45
CA GLU A 197 11.22 15.78 6.22
C GLU A 197 11.35 16.12 4.72
N VAL A 198 11.97 17.26 4.40
CA VAL A 198 12.24 17.70 3.03
C VAL A 198 13.71 18.04 2.87
N ARG A 199 14.39 17.46 1.87
CA ARG A 199 15.82 17.68 1.57
C ARG A 199 16.04 17.89 0.07
N GLY A 200 16.16 19.14 -0.34
CA GLY A 200 16.33 19.48 -1.76
C GLY A 200 15.18 18.91 -2.61
N SER A 201 15.50 17.99 -3.52
CA SER A 201 14.52 17.30 -4.37
C SER A 201 13.89 16.05 -3.74
N GLU A 202 14.27 15.68 -2.52
CA GLU A 202 13.76 14.49 -1.83
C GLU A 202 12.83 14.84 -0.68
N VAL A 203 11.90 13.94 -0.41
CA VAL A 203 10.95 13.99 0.71
C VAL A 203 10.96 12.65 1.44
N LEU A 204 10.90 12.71 2.77
CA LEU A 204 10.70 11.55 3.61
C LEU A 204 9.21 11.28 3.75
N ILE A 205 8.77 10.13 3.26
CA ILE A 205 7.41 9.63 3.43
C ILE A 205 7.34 8.83 4.72
N THR A 206 6.47 9.25 5.64
CA THR A 206 6.20 8.54 6.89
C THR A 206 4.76 8.03 6.91
N PHE A 207 4.55 6.79 7.32
CA PHE A 207 3.23 6.16 7.26
C PHE A 207 2.44 6.37 8.56
N ASP A 208 1.25 6.96 8.46
CA ASP A 208 0.47 7.32 9.63
C ASP A 208 0.08 6.08 10.45
N GLY A 209 0.41 6.11 11.74
CA GLY A 209 0.13 4.99 12.65
C GLY A 209 1.15 3.84 12.60
N TRP A 210 2.25 4.00 11.86
CA TRP A 210 3.37 3.08 11.80
C TRP A 210 4.64 3.75 12.32
N ARG A 211 5.38 3.09 13.22
CA ARG A 211 6.54 3.66 13.93
C ARG A 211 7.80 3.66 13.06
N GLY A 212 7.74 4.27 11.88
CA GLY A 212 8.89 4.45 10.99
C GLY A 212 9.35 3.22 10.20
N ALA A 213 8.80 2.02 10.49
CA ALA A 213 9.26 0.77 9.89
C ALA A 213 9.02 0.67 8.37
N PHE A 214 8.19 1.55 7.80
CA PHE A 214 7.81 1.57 6.38
C PHE A 214 8.28 2.85 5.68
N ASP A 215 8.94 3.75 6.41
CA ASP A 215 9.31 5.06 5.90
C ASP A 215 10.36 4.93 4.80
N TYR A 216 10.31 5.85 3.83
CA TYR A 216 11.29 5.89 2.76
C TYR A 216 11.49 7.30 2.24
N TRP A 217 12.68 7.54 1.69
CA TRP A 217 12.94 8.71 0.87
C TRP A 217 12.52 8.47 -0.58
N CYS A 218 11.90 9.47 -1.18
CA CYS A 218 11.68 9.53 -2.62
C CYS A 218 11.85 10.95 -3.13
N ARG A 219 12.07 11.10 -4.43
CA ARG A 219 12.00 12.40 -5.07
C ARG A 219 10.57 12.95 -5.03
N TYR A 220 10.42 14.27 -5.05
CA TYR A 220 9.12 14.94 -5.06
C TYR A 220 8.29 14.63 -6.32
N ASP A 221 8.93 14.21 -7.42
CA ASP A 221 8.31 13.83 -8.68
C ASP A 221 8.03 12.31 -8.79
N SER A 222 8.14 11.59 -7.68
CA SER A 222 7.81 10.16 -7.58
C SER A 222 6.37 9.89 -8.01
N ARG A 223 6.17 8.80 -8.75
CA ARG A 223 4.85 8.31 -9.17
C ARG A 223 4.14 7.48 -8.10
N ASP A 224 4.81 7.22 -6.97
CA ASP A 224 4.30 6.44 -5.83
C ASP A 224 3.61 7.30 -4.75
N ILE A 225 3.51 8.61 -4.98
CA ILE A 225 2.86 9.56 -4.06
C ILE A 225 1.73 10.30 -4.77
N PHE A 226 0.65 10.56 -4.05
CA PHE A 226 -0.61 11.07 -4.57
C PHE A 226 -1.23 12.11 -3.64
N PRO A 227 -1.99 13.08 -4.19
CA PRO A 227 -2.75 14.02 -3.36
C PRO A 227 -3.83 13.30 -2.56
N VAL A 228 -4.20 13.89 -1.43
CA VAL A 228 -5.31 13.42 -0.60
C VAL A 228 -6.60 13.31 -1.44
N GLY A 229 -7.25 12.14 -1.37
CA GLY A 229 -8.48 11.84 -2.10
C GLY A 229 -8.25 11.14 -3.45
N TRP A 230 -7.00 10.90 -3.86
CA TRP A 230 -6.67 10.25 -5.13
C TRP A 230 -7.30 8.87 -5.26
N CYS A 231 -7.11 7.99 -4.28
CA CYS A 231 -7.69 6.65 -4.29
C CYS A 231 -9.21 6.68 -4.45
N SER A 232 -9.89 7.58 -3.76
CA SER A 232 -11.35 7.76 -3.88
C SER A 232 -11.76 8.20 -5.29
N LEU A 233 -10.99 9.09 -5.92
CA LEU A 233 -11.25 9.57 -7.29
C LEU A 233 -11.02 8.47 -8.34
N THR A 234 -9.99 7.65 -8.16
CA THR A 234 -9.65 6.59 -9.13
C THR A 234 -10.39 5.28 -8.89
N GLY A 235 -11.01 5.08 -7.72
CA GLY A 235 -11.51 3.77 -7.29
C GLY A 235 -10.39 2.80 -6.89
N ASP A 236 -9.28 3.31 -6.38
CA ASP A 236 -8.19 2.52 -5.79
C ASP A 236 -8.47 2.32 -4.28
N ASN A 237 -7.78 1.36 -3.66
CA ASN A 237 -8.04 0.97 -2.28
C ASN A 237 -7.10 1.68 -1.29
N LEU A 238 -7.60 2.73 -0.64
CA LEU A 238 -6.89 3.40 0.44
C LEU A 238 -6.98 2.60 1.75
N GLN A 239 -5.83 2.27 2.34
CA GLN A 239 -5.79 1.67 3.68
C GLN A 239 -6.08 2.71 4.77
N PRO A 240 -6.74 2.35 5.87
CA PRO A 240 -6.80 3.23 7.04
C PRO A 240 -5.41 3.36 7.70
N PRO A 241 -5.16 4.43 8.49
CA PRO A 241 -3.93 4.55 9.27
C PRO A 241 -3.70 3.35 10.21
N GLY A 242 -2.42 3.05 10.48
CA GLY A 242 -2.04 1.98 11.39
C GLY A 242 -2.46 2.23 12.83
N THR A 243 -2.60 1.17 13.62
CA THR A 243 -2.93 1.26 15.07
C THR A 243 -1.70 1.26 15.97
N LYS A 244 -0.50 1.02 15.42
CA LYS A 244 0.72 0.77 16.20
C LYS A 244 1.40 2.05 16.72
N GLY A 245 1.07 3.21 16.13
CA GLY A 245 1.66 4.51 16.45
C GLY A 245 1.01 5.25 17.62
N LYS A 246 -0.16 4.83 18.12
CA LYS A 246 -0.74 5.44 19.32
C LYS A 246 -0.05 4.87 20.55
N ALA A 247 0.73 5.69 21.27
CA ALA A 247 0.75 5.54 22.72
C ALA A 247 -0.71 5.67 23.17
N ALA A 248 -1.21 4.73 23.98
CA ALA A 248 -2.57 4.81 24.49
C ALA A 248 -2.78 6.21 25.06
N SER A 249 -3.61 7.03 24.41
CA SER A 249 -4.12 8.23 25.03
C SER A 249 -4.91 7.72 26.23
N LEU A 250 -4.34 7.84 27.42
CA LEU A 250 -5.06 7.63 28.66
C LEU A 250 -6.37 8.42 28.53
N PRO A 251 -7.55 7.79 28.72
CA PRO A 251 -8.79 8.54 28.72
C PRO A 251 -8.63 9.64 29.77
N SER A 252 -8.93 10.88 29.40
CA SER A 252 -8.82 12.07 30.27
C SER A 252 -9.70 11.97 31.53
N THR A 253 -10.48 10.90 31.66
CA THR A 253 -11.39 10.64 32.76
C THR A 253 -11.42 9.14 33.07
N LEU A 254 -10.62 8.69 34.03
CA LEU A 254 -10.84 7.40 34.69
C LEU A 254 -11.95 7.61 35.72
N HIS A 255 -13.16 7.15 35.43
CA HIS A 255 -14.21 7.02 36.45
C HIS A 255 -13.93 5.78 37.29
N LEU A 256 -13.16 5.94 38.37
CA LEU A 256 -13.11 4.95 39.43
C LEU A 256 -14.37 5.11 40.29
N ARG A 257 -15.32 4.16 40.18
CA ARG A 257 -16.40 4.01 41.16
C ARG A 257 -15.83 3.26 42.35
N ILE A 258 -15.51 3.96 43.43
CA ILE A 258 -15.26 3.34 44.73
C ILE A 258 -16.58 3.40 45.49
N GLN A 259 -17.20 2.24 45.77
CA GLN A 259 -18.28 2.17 46.75
C GLN A 259 -17.65 2.12 48.14
N LEU A 260 -17.65 3.26 48.84
CA LEU A 260 -17.58 3.27 50.30
C LEU A 260 -19.02 3.39 50.81
N GLY A 261 -19.34 2.59 51.83
CA GLY A 261 -20.69 2.42 52.35
C GLY A 261 -21.38 3.75 52.65
N ASN A 262 -22.68 3.78 52.32
CA ASN A 262 -23.70 4.79 52.62
C ASN A 262 -23.24 6.26 52.72
N HIS A 263 -23.63 6.99 51.66
CA HIS A 263 -23.72 8.44 51.48
C HIS A 263 -22.50 9.19 50.91
N GLU A 264 -22.82 10.00 49.88
CA GLU A 264 -22.07 11.06 49.18
C GLU A 264 -21.18 10.63 47.98
N HIS A 265 -21.60 11.04 46.78
CA HIS A 265 -20.83 10.94 45.53
C HIS A 265 -19.84 12.11 45.41
N TYR A 266 -18.53 11.84 45.36
CA TYR A 266 -17.52 12.87 45.08
C TYR A 266 -16.88 12.67 43.69
N GLN A 267 -16.79 13.77 42.95
CA GLN A 267 -16.23 13.84 41.60
C GLN A 267 -14.78 14.35 41.70
N PHE A 268 -13.78 13.51 41.40
CA PHE A 268 -12.38 13.93 41.42
C PHE A 268 -11.80 13.95 40.00
N TYR A 269 -11.19 15.09 39.63
CA TYR A 269 -10.37 15.23 38.42
C TYR A 269 -9.02 14.53 38.63
N ALA A 270 -8.41 13.97 37.58
CA ALA A 270 -7.18 13.19 37.64
C ALA A 270 -6.01 13.92 38.35
N VAL A 271 -5.99 15.25 38.33
CA VAL A 271 -4.99 16.09 39.03
C VAL A 271 -5.19 16.05 40.56
N GLY A 272 -6.42 15.88 41.04
CA GLY A 272 -6.74 15.80 42.46
C GLY A 272 -6.40 14.45 43.11
N LEU A 273 -6.42 13.34 42.33
CA LEU A 273 -6.07 12.01 42.85
C LEU A 273 -4.58 11.87 43.19
N LEU A 274 -3.69 12.53 42.44
CA LEU A 274 -2.26 12.53 42.75
C LEU A 274 -1.97 13.27 44.06
N LEU A 275 -2.63 14.40 44.31
CA LEU A 275 -2.51 15.16 45.55
C LEU A 275 -3.07 14.40 46.76
N PHE A 276 -4.17 13.66 46.60
CA PHE A 276 -4.75 12.87 47.69
C PHE A 276 -3.89 11.65 48.05
N ALA A 277 -3.29 10.98 47.07
CA ALA A 277 -2.36 9.87 47.32
C ALA A 277 -1.06 10.33 48.01
N LEU A 278 -0.58 11.54 47.70
CA LEU A 278 0.59 12.15 48.35
C LEU A 278 0.32 12.58 49.80
N LEU A 279 -0.92 12.91 50.16
CA LEU A 279 -1.30 13.37 51.51
C LEU A 279 -1.76 12.25 52.45
N VAL A 280 -2.18 11.08 51.94
CA VAL A 280 -2.76 10.00 52.76
C VAL A 280 -1.83 8.77 52.90
N VAL A 281 -0.76 8.66 52.12
CA VAL A 281 0.15 7.48 52.13
C VAL A 281 1.57 7.80 52.61
N ILE A 282 1.77 8.89 53.38
CA ILE A 282 2.99 9.04 54.18
C ILE A 282 2.62 9.32 55.64
N PRO A 283 2.55 8.27 56.46
CA PRO A 283 3.02 8.37 57.83
C PRO A 283 4.24 7.45 58.04
N ALA A 284 5.25 8.06 58.65
CA ALA A 284 6.29 7.41 59.43
C ALA A 284 7.29 6.52 58.68
N CYS A 285 8.29 7.17 58.09
CA CYS A 285 9.69 6.76 58.26
C CYS A 285 10.56 8.01 58.03
N LEU A 286 11.35 8.38 59.06
CA LEU A 286 12.38 9.43 59.14
C LEU A 286 12.00 10.65 59.98
N VAL A 287 12.33 10.62 61.27
CA VAL A 287 13.34 11.51 61.92
C VAL A 287 13.91 10.75 63.17
N PRO A 288 15.07 11.16 63.69
CA PRO A 288 16.35 10.46 63.70
C PRO A 288 16.54 9.40 64.81
#